data_AF-W0ED00-F1
#
_entry.id   AF-W0ED00-F1
#
_cell.length_a   1.000
_cell.length_b   1.000
_cell.length_c   1.000
_cell.angle_alpha   90.00
_cell.angle_beta   90.00
_cell.angle_gamma   90.00
#
_symmetry.space_group_name_H-M   'P 1'
#
loop_
_entity.id
_entity.type
_entity.pdbx_description
1 polymer ?
#
loop_
_entity_poly.entity_id
_entity_poly.type
_entity_poly.pdbx_seq_one_letter_code
_entity_poly.pdbx_strand_id
1 'polypeptide(L)'
;MNLQKGFTDYAKELENARTDQNIRTAISRAVKAYRETTDSTMARYPQTPELAAEVREIKAHAVAHQQELLKQAMESVERNHGKAFFAKDKKEALMIASEIIGTGKTVVKGKSMLGEELHLREYLENEGNEVWETDLGEFILQLKKDRPMHILSPAIHVPREKVAEVFSEFFQKEVKPDIAEEVGIVREFMREKYFTADVGISGSNVVAADTGAFVIIENEGNVRLSTSAPAIHLLFVGIEKIVPTFQDAMKVAEVTWRYAQYPIPAYVSIITGPSKTGDIEKVTTYGAHGPKEFYVVFVDNGRSAMSAEEDFKQASHCLRCGGCMYECPVFQVTAGHFGETYLGGIGTIWDVFVAGGIDKEAPQIYSCLRCGRCVERCGMQIDVPAMIGELRNRLTSGQVMD
;
A
#
# COMPACT_ATOMS: atom_id res chain seq x y z
N MET A 1 21.68 10.94 15.38
CA MET A 1 22.00 10.81 13.93
C MET A 1 22.88 12.00 13.50
N ASN A 2 23.84 11.84 12.59
CA ASN A 2 24.54 13.00 12.00
C ASN A 2 23.64 13.61 10.92
N LEU A 3 22.83 14.61 11.30
CA LEU A 3 21.89 15.28 10.40
C LEU A 3 22.59 15.85 9.17
N GLN A 4 23.75 16.48 9.32
CA GLN A 4 24.50 17.05 8.20
C GLN A 4 24.88 16.00 7.16
N LYS A 5 25.32 14.81 7.61
CA LYS A 5 25.59 13.69 6.71
C LYS A 5 24.31 13.22 6.02
N GLY A 6 23.22 13.04 6.78
CA GLY A 6 21.92 12.64 6.23
C GLY A 6 21.41 13.57 5.12
N PHE A 7 21.49 14.89 5.34
CA PHE A 7 21.16 15.89 4.31
C PHE A 7 22.06 15.80 3.08
N THR A 8 23.36 15.58 3.28
CA THR A 8 24.33 15.51 2.18
C THR A 8 24.09 14.29 1.30
N ASP A 9 23.92 13.12 1.92
CA ASP A 9 23.69 11.86 1.22
C ASP A 9 22.37 11.92 0.43
N TYR A 10 21.30 12.38 1.08
CA TYR A 10 19.99 12.55 0.46
C TYR A 10 20.00 13.58 -0.68
N ALA A 11 20.66 14.73 -0.51
CA ALA A 11 20.77 15.73 -1.58
C ALA A 11 21.51 15.19 -2.82
N LYS A 12 22.56 14.40 -2.61
CA LYS A 12 23.29 13.72 -3.70
C LYS A 12 22.39 12.74 -4.43
N GLU A 13 21.57 12.01 -3.70
CA GLU A 13 20.60 11.07 -4.28
C GLU A 13 19.56 11.79 -5.15
N LEU A 14 18.96 12.87 -4.65
CA LEU A 14 18.02 13.67 -5.44
C LEU A 14 18.66 14.25 -6.71
N GLU A 15 19.91 14.69 -6.65
CA GLU A 15 20.61 15.24 -7.81
C GLU A 15 20.90 14.16 -8.88
N ASN A 16 21.24 12.95 -8.44
CA ASN A 16 21.37 11.80 -9.34
C ASN A 16 20.02 11.48 -10.00
N ALA A 17 18.94 11.42 -9.22
CA ALA A 17 17.60 11.15 -9.74
C ALA A 17 17.13 12.22 -10.75
N ARG A 18 17.40 13.49 -10.44
CA ARG A 18 17.05 14.64 -11.30
C ARG A 18 17.75 14.62 -12.66
N THR A 19 18.97 14.09 -12.70
CA THR A 19 19.80 14.02 -13.91
C THR A 19 19.58 12.75 -14.72
N ASP A 20 18.90 11.74 -14.17
CA ASP A 20 18.55 10.51 -14.87
C ASP A 20 17.47 10.72 -15.95
N GLN A 21 17.82 10.41 -17.20
CA GLN A 21 16.95 10.59 -18.37
C GLN A 21 15.81 9.58 -18.42
N ASN A 22 16.01 8.36 -17.90
CA ASN A 22 14.98 7.32 -17.86
C ASN A 22 13.90 7.71 -16.86
N ILE A 23 14.29 8.13 -15.64
CA ILE A 23 13.36 8.64 -14.62
C ILE A 23 12.55 9.79 -15.19
N ARG A 24 13.21 10.81 -15.75
CA ARG A 24 12.53 11.99 -16.32
C ARG A 24 11.51 11.62 -17.40
N THR A 25 11.89 10.71 -18.31
CA THR A 25 11.02 10.30 -19.42
C THR A 25 9.82 9.49 -18.92
N ALA A 26 10.06 8.53 -18.01
CA ALA A 26 9.02 7.69 -17.43
C ALA A 26 8.00 8.51 -16.64
N ILE A 27 8.46 9.38 -15.74
CA ILE A 27 7.58 10.19 -14.90
C ILE A 27 6.80 11.21 -15.74
N SER A 28 7.43 11.86 -16.73
CA SER A 28 6.72 12.78 -17.63
C SER A 28 5.55 12.11 -18.37
N ARG A 29 5.77 10.89 -18.89
CA ARG A 29 4.70 10.11 -19.54
C ARG A 29 3.59 9.75 -18.56
N ALA A 30 3.95 9.31 -17.35
CA ALA A 30 2.97 8.90 -16.35
C ALA A 30 2.15 10.08 -15.81
N VAL A 31 2.75 11.26 -15.62
CA VAL A 31 2.03 12.49 -15.24
C VAL A 31 1.04 12.91 -16.32
N LYS A 32 1.44 12.84 -17.60
CA LYS A 32 0.53 13.13 -18.72
C LYS A 32 -0.67 12.17 -18.72
N ALA A 33 -0.40 10.87 -18.66
CA ALA A 33 -1.43 9.85 -18.61
C ALA A 33 -2.36 10.03 -17.38
N TYR A 34 -1.79 10.32 -16.21
CA TYR A 34 -2.55 10.59 -14.98
C TYR A 34 -3.61 11.67 -15.17
N ARG A 35 -3.20 12.81 -15.73
CA ARG A 35 -4.06 13.97 -15.93
C ARG A 35 -5.17 13.65 -16.92
N GLU A 36 -4.83 13.10 -18.09
CA GLU A 36 -5.80 12.69 -19.12
C GLU A 36 -6.82 11.67 -18.60
N THR A 37 -6.36 10.63 -17.91
CA THR A 37 -7.24 9.60 -17.35
C THR A 37 -8.15 10.15 -16.26
N THR A 38 -7.65 11.06 -15.43
CA THR A 38 -8.49 11.60 -14.36
C THR A 38 -9.51 12.59 -14.91
N ASP A 39 -9.13 13.46 -15.84
CA ASP A 39 -10.07 14.42 -16.44
C ASP A 39 -11.21 13.67 -17.15
N SER A 40 -10.88 12.62 -17.91
CA SER A 40 -11.89 11.76 -18.53
C SER A 40 -12.73 10.97 -17.51
N THR A 41 -12.13 10.48 -16.42
CA THR A 41 -12.86 9.80 -15.34
C THR A 41 -13.85 10.74 -14.65
N MET A 42 -13.43 11.95 -14.29
CA MET A 42 -14.27 12.94 -13.63
C MET A 42 -15.39 13.44 -14.56
N ALA A 43 -15.12 13.57 -15.86
CA ALA A 43 -16.16 13.88 -16.85
C ALA A 43 -17.20 12.76 -16.98
N ARG A 44 -16.77 11.49 -16.91
CA ARG A 44 -17.65 10.33 -17.00
C ARG A 44 -18.45 10.09 -15.72
N TYR A 45 -17.90 10.47 -14.57
CA TYR A 45 -18.49 10.27 -13.24
C TYR A 45 -18.49 11.58 -12.44
N PRO A 46 -19.30 12.58 -12.85
CA PRO A 46 -19.27 13.94 -12.29
C PRO A 46 -19.69 14.00 -10.81
N GLN A 47 -20.34 12.96 -10.28
CA GLN A 47 -20.70 12.82 -8.87
C GLN A 47 -19.50 12.44 -7.97
N THR A 48 -18.36 12.05 -8.54
CA THR A 48 -17.19 11.57 -7.79
C THR A 48 -16.69 12.56 -6.72
N PRO A 49 -16.59 13.88 -6.97
CA PRO A 49 -16.17 14.84 -5.94
C PRO A 49 -17.14 14.95 -4.77
N GLU A 50 -18.45 14.82 -5.02
CA GLU A 50 -19.47 14.82 -3.96
C GLU A 50 -19.33 13.55 -3.09
N LEU A 51 -19.18 12.39 -3.72
CA LEU A 51 -18.90 11.14 -3.02
C LEU A 51 -17.57 11.20 -2.25
N ALA A 52 -16.55 11.88 -2.77
CA ALA A 52 -15.29 12.07 -2.07
C ALA A 52 -15.44 12.94 -0.81
N ALA A 53 -16.29 13.97 -0.85
CA ALA A 53 -16.62 14.76 0.33
C ALA A 53 -17.34 13.91 1.39
N GLU A 54 -18.29 13.05 0.99
CA GLU A 54 -18.94 12.10 1.89
C GLU A 54 -17.92 11.11 2.51
N VAL A 55 -17.03 10.56 1.69
CA VAL A 55 -15.96 9.65 2.17
C VAL A 55 -15.02 10.36 3.15
N ARG A 56 -14.75 11.64 2.97
CA ARG A 56 -13.95 12.42 3.93
C ARG A 56 -14.63 12.45 5.30
N GLU A 57 -15.94 12.68 5.36
CA GLU A 57 -16.70 12.68 6.62
C GLU A 57 -16.72 11.29 7.27
N ILE A 58 -16.90 10.22 6.47
CA ILE A 58 -16.77 8.83 6.93
C ILE A 58 -15.41 8.59 7.57
N LYS A 59 -14.34 9.02 6.90
CA LYS A 59 -12.96 8.86 7.39
C LYS A 59 -12.69 9.67 8.65
N ALA A 60 -13.22 10.89 8.74
CA ALA A 60 -13.12 11.73 9.93
C ALA A 60 -13.85 11.11 11.13
N HIS A 61 -15.07 10.61 10.92
CA HIS A 61 -15.81 9.86 11.93
C HIS A 61 -15.04 8.62 12.39
N ALA A 62 -14.48 7.86 11.44
CA ALA A 62 -13.74 6.65 11.75
C ALA A 62 -12.47 6.90 12.57
N VAL A 63 -11.74 7.99 12.26
CA VAL A 63 -10.58 8.42 13.05
C VAL A 63 -10.99 8.78 14.48
N ALA A 64 -12.10 9.49 14.65
CA ALA A 64 -12.58 9.89 15.98
C ALA A 64 -13.06 8.70 16.85
N HIS A 65 -13.52 7.61 16.23
CA HIS A 65 -14.05 6.41 16.91
C HIS A 65 -13.17 5.17 16.70
N GLN A 66 -11.88 5.36 16.39
CA GLN A 66 -11.00 4.30 15.90
C GLN A 66 -10.91 3.09 16.84
N GLN A 67 -10.86 3.31 18.15
CA GLN A 67 -10.77 2.22 19.14
C GLN A 67 -12.03 1.34 19.17
N GLU A 68 -13.22 1.96 19.11
CA GLU A 68 -14.50 1.26 19.06
C GLU A 68 -14.63 0.46 17.77
N LEU A 69 -14.32 1.09 16.64
CA LEU A 69 -14.37 0.45 15.32
C LEU A 69 -13.36 -0.68 15.17
N LEU A 70 -12.16 -0.54 15.75
CA LEU A 70 -11.16 -1.62 15.79
C LEU A 70 -11.71 -2.84 16.54
N LYS A 71 -12.25 -2.61 17.75
CA LYS A 71 -12.85 -3.69 18.55
C LYS A 71 -13.97 -4.38 17.77
N GLN A 72 -14.89 -3.60 17.19
CA GLN A 72 -15.99 -4.13 16.39
C GLN A 72 -15.49 -4.92 15.17
N ALA A 73 -14.45 -4.43 14.47
CA ALA A 73 -13.86 -5.12 13.33
C ALA A 73 -13.24 -6.47 13.74
N MET A 74 -12.52 -6.52 14.86
CA MET A 74 -11.93 -7.77 15.39
C MET A 74 -13.03 -8.78 15.76
N GLU A 75 -14.07 -8.36 16.47
CA GLU A 75 -15.23 -9.20 16.80
C GLU A 75 -15.94 -9.71 15.53
N SER A 76 -16.05 -8.89 14.49
CA SER A 76 -16.62 -9.29 13.21
C SER A 76 -15.78 -10.33 12.47
N VAL A 77 -14.45 -10.22 12.50
CA VAL A 77 -13.54 -11.23 11.93
C VAL A 77 -13.73 -12.57 12.63
N GLU A 78 -13.78 -12.59 13.96
CA GLU A 78 -13.98 -13.82 14.75
C GLU A 78 -15.36 -14.45 14.48
N ARG A 79 -16.41 -13.63 14.42
CA ARG A 79 -17.77 -14.06 14.04
C ARG A 79 -17.81 -14.70 12.65
N ASN A 80 -16.92 -14.29 11.75
CA ASN A 80 -16.79 -14.87 10.41
C ASN A 80 -15.81 -16.07 10.34
N HIS A 81 -15.44 -16.64 11.49
CA HIS A 81 -14.50 -17.76 11.60
C HIS A 81 -13.06 -17.43 11.16
N GLY A 82 -12.68 -16.15 11.16
CA GLY A 82 -11.30 -15.72 11.12
C GLY A 82 -10.69 -15.63 12.51
N LYS A 83 -9.38 -15.38 12.57
CA LYS A 83 -8.65 -15.01 13.80
C LYS A 83 -8.11 -13.60 13.66
N ALA A 84 -8.44 -12.73 14.61
CA ALA A 84 -8.01 -11.34 14.60
C ALA A 84 -6.91 -11.09 15.65
N PHE A 85 -5.90 -10.33 15.26
CA PHE A 85 -4.80 -9.91 16.10
C PHE A 85 -4.64 -8.41 16.00
N PHE A 86 -4.19 -7.80 17.10
CA PHE A 86 -3.75 -6.42 17.12
C PHE A 86 -2.25 -6.38 17.41
N ALA A 87 -1.52 -5.62 16.60
CA ALA A 87 -0.10 -5.36 16.79
C ALA A 87 0.10 -3.87 17.05
N LYS A 88 0.69 -3.53 18.20
CA LYS A 88 0.94 -2.12 18.54
C LYS A 88 2.00 -1.50 17.64
N ASP A 89 2.96 -2.31 17.19
CA ASP A 89 4.13 -1.87 16.45
C ASP A 89 4.59 -2.93 15.44
N LYS A 90 5.59 -2.55 14.64
CA LYS A 90 6.23 -3.43 13.67
C LYS A 90 6.72 -4.75 14.28
N LYS A 91 7.29 -4.73 15.48
CA LYS A 91 7.87 -5.93 16.11
C LYS A 91 6.77 -6.94 16.43
N GLU A 92 5.67 -6.51 17.04
CA GLU A 92 4.53 -7.37 17.33
C GLU A 92 3.89 -7.93 16.06
N ALA A 93 3.75 -7.11 15.01
CA ALA A 93 3.19 -7.57 13.74
C ALA A 93 4.04 -8.69 13.11
N LEU A 94 5.37 -8.56 13.14
CA LEU A 94 6.30 -9.56 12.61
C LEU A 94 6.32 -10.83 13.47
N MET A 95 6.26 -10.73 14.80
CA MET A 95 6.16 -11.90 15.69
C MET A 95 4.89 -12.72 15.39
N ILE A 96 3.74 -12.05 15.27
CA ILE A 96 2.47 -12.69 14.91
C ILE A 96 2.57 -13.38 13.53
N ALA A 97 3.21 -12.73 12.56
CA ALA A 97 3.44 -13.30 11.24
C ALA A 97 4.22 -14.63 11.32
N SER A 98 5.34 -14.64 12.05
CA SER A 98 6.19 -15.82 12.22
C SER A 98 5.48 -16.95 12.95
N GLU A 99 4.68 -16.66 13.97
CA GLU A 99 3.91 -17.68 14.69
C GLU A 99 2.86 -18.36 13.79
N ILE A 100 2.23 -17.59 12.91
CA ILE A 100 1.20 -18.12 11.99
C ILE A 100 1.82 -18.88 10.82
N ILE A 101 2.89 -18.35 10.22
CA ILE A 101 3.49 -18.90 9.00
C ILE A 101 4.42 -20.07 9.33
N GLY A 102 5.27 -19.92 10.35
CA GLY A 102 6.38 -20.82 10.63
C GLY A 102 7.54 -20.63 9.64
N THR A 103 8.34 -21.69 9.49
CA THR A 103 9.57 -21.70 8.67
C THR A 103 9.48 -22.72 7.54
N GLY A 104 10.25 -22.51 6.45
CA GLY A 104 10.30 -23.45 5.33
C GLY A 104 9.02 -23.50 4.49
N LYS A 105 8.26 -22.40 4.48
CA LYS A 105 7.02 -22.24 3.71
C LYS A 105 7.25 -21.52 2.40
N THR A 106 6.41 -21.81 1.40
CA THR A 106 6.26 -20.95 0.23
C THR A 106 5.13 -19.96 0.46
N VAL A 107 5.43 -18.67 0.32
CA VAL A 107 4.53 -17.56 0.59
C VAL A 107 4.36 -16.72 -0.67
N VAL A 108 3.12 -16.42 -1.04
CA VAL A 108 2.79 -15.47 -2.11
C VAL A 108 2.20 -14.21 -1.51
N LYS A 109 2.79 -13.05 -1.80
CA LYS A 109 2.43 -11.76 -1.20
C LYS A 109 1.91 -10.81 -2.28
N GLY A 110 0.67 -10.37 -2.11
CA GLY A 110 0.14 -9.22 -2.85
C GLY A 110 0.74 -7.91 -2.37
N LYS A 111 0.93 -6.96 -3.30
CA LYS A 111 1.45 -5.62 -2.99
C LYS A 111 0.67 -4.96 -1.85
N SER A 112 1.40 -4.47 -0.85
CA SER A 112 0.83 -3.65 0.21
C SER A 112 1.89 -2.73 0.82
N MET A 113 1.56 -1.44 0.97
CA MET A 113 2.46 -0.47 1.63
C MET A 113 2.80 -0.87 3.06
N LEU A 114 1.85 -1.49 3.77
CA LEU A 114 2.10 -1.98 5.12
C LEU A 114 3.11 -3.14 5.11
N GLY A 115 3.12 -3.99 4.09
CA GLY A 115 4.16 -5.01 3.92
C GLY A 115 5.56 -4.40 3.77
N GLU A 116 5.67 -3.31 2.98
CA GLU A 116 6.93 -2.57 2.82
C GLU A 116 7.35 -1.84 4.10
N GLU A 117 6.41 -1.20 4.80
CA GLU A 117 6.63 -0.56 6.11
C GLU A 117 7.21 -1.55 7.15
N LEU A 118 6.68 -2.77 7.14
CA LEU A 118 7.13 -3.83 8.02
C LEU A 118 8.42 -4.52 7.52
N HIS A 119 8.85 -4.29 6.28
CA HIS A 119 9.86 -5.11 5.60
C HIS A 119 9.55 -6.62 5.73
N LEU A 120 8.27 -6.95 5.51
CA LEU A 120 7.71 -8.26 5.82
C LEU A 120 8.34 -9.37 4.98
N ARG A 121 8.63 -9.10 3.71
CA ARG A 121 9.24 -10.07 2.80
C ARG A 121 10.64 -10.46 3.29
N GLU A 122 11.51 -9.47 3.49
CA GLU A 122 12.88 -9.69 3.94
C GLU A 122 12.92 -10.37 5.30
N TYR A 123 12.00 -10.00 6.21
CA TYR A 123 11.88 -10.65 7.51
C TYR A 123 11.52 -12.15 7.36
N LEU A 124 10.52 -12.49 6.56
CA LEU A 124 10.10 -13.87 6.36
C LEU A 124 11.14 -14.70 5.57
N GLU A 125 11.84 -14.09 4.61
CA GLU A 125 12.97 -14.72 3.91
C GLU A 125 14.10 -15.07 4.90
N ASN A 126 14.41 -14.17 5.85
CA ASN A 126 15.42 -14.41 6.89
C ASN A 126 15.01 -15.51 7.89
N GLU A 127 13.72 -15.70 8.13
CA GLU A 127 13.17 -16.83 8.92
C GLU A 127 13.16 -18.16 8.12
N GLY A 128 13.67 -18.17 6.89
CA GLY A 128 13.83 -19.37 6.07
C GLY A 128 12.61 -19.72 5.22
N ASN A 129 11.77 -18.74 4.89
CA ASN A 129 10.65 -18.93 3.96
C ASN A 129 11.00 -18.48 2.54
N GLU A 130 10.36 -19.09 1.54
CA GLU A 130 10.43 -18.66 0.15
C GLU A 130 9.26 -17.69 -0.11
N VAL A 131 9.55 -16.40 -0.28
CA VAL A 131 8.51 -15.36 -0.39
C VAL A 131 8.53 -14.73 -1.79
N TRP A 132 7.39 -14.67 -2.45
CA TRP A 132 7.25 -14.11 -3.79
C TRP A 132 6.25 -12.96 -3.82
N GLU A 133 6.69 -11.80 -4.32
CA GLU A 133 5.77 -10.71 -4.68
C GLU A 133 4.99 -11.09 -5.92
N THR A 134 3.69 -10.79 -5.90
CA THR A 134 2.76 -11.24 -6.95
C THR A 134 2.32 -10.12 -7.87
N ASP A 135 2.55 -8.87 -7.48
CA ASP A 135 2.46 -7.69 -8.36
C ASP A 135 3.66 -7.66 -9.28
N LEU A 136 3.43 -7.49 -10.59
CA LEU A 136 4.51 -7.54 -11.57
C LEU A 136 5.62 -6.52 -11.27
N GLY A 137 5.23 -5.31 -10.86
CA GLY A 137 6.19 -4.26 -10.54
C GLY A 137 7.01 -4.60 -9.30
N GLU A 138 6.38 -5.09 -8.23
CA GLU A 138 7.09 -5.52 -7.03
C GLU A 138 7.98 -6.75 -7.29
N PHE A 139 7.55 -7.67 -8.13
CA PHE A 139 8.36 -8.83 -8.52
C PHE A 139 9.64 -8.42 -9.27
N ILE A 140 9.54 -7.46 -10.19
CA ILE A 140 10.71 -6.88 -10.88
C ILE A 140 11.69 -6.30 -9.85
N LEU A 141 11.19 -5.55 -8.86
CA LEU A 141 12.02 -4.94 -7.83
C LEU A 141 12.64 -5.95 -6.88
N GLN A 142 11.89 -7.00 -6.51
CA GLN A 142 12.38 -8.13 -5.73
C GLN A 142 13.61 -8.77 -6.41
N LEU A 143 13.53 -9.07 -7.71
CA LEU A 143 14.65 -9.65 -8.45
C LEU A 143 15.84 -8.68 -8.57
N LYS A 144 15.55 -7.38 -8.73
CA LYS A 144 16.59 -6.34 -8.82
C LYS A 144 17.20 -5.95 -7.48
N LYS A 145 16.58 -6.34 -6.35
CA LYS A 145 16.88 -5.84 -5.00
C LYS A 145 16.86 -4.31 -4.96
N ASP A 146 15.86 -3.73 -5.60
CA ASP A 146 15.63 -2.28 -5.71
C ASP A 146 14.36 -1.91 -4.94
N ARG A 147 14.12 -0.61 -4.73
CA ARG A 147 12.95 -0.11 -3.98
C ARG A 147 11.86 0.49 -4.90
N PRO A 148 10.60 0.55 -4.43
CA PRO A 148 9.51 1.16 -5.19
C PRO A 148 9.72 2.64 -5.48
N MET A 149 9.37 3.08 -6.68
CA MET A 149 9.40 4.49 -7.08
C MET A 149 8.02 5.16 -7.09
N HIS A 150 6.92 4.40 -7.00
CA HIS A 150 5.56 4.93 -6.89
C HIS A 150 4.62 3.91 -6.27
N ILE A 151 3.67 4.35 -5.43
CA ILE A 151 2.74 3.47 -4.68
C ILE A 151 1.87 2.56 -5.57
N LEU A 152 1.45 3.05 -6.74
CA LEU A 152 0.66 2.27 -7.70
C LEU A 152 1.52 1.53 -8.73
N SER A 153 2.71 2.07 -9.03
CA SER A 153 3.53 1.68 -10.19
C SER A 153 4.98 1.57 -9.73
N PRO A 154 5.31 0.55 -8.92
CA PRO A 154 6.54 0.53 -8.13
C PRO A 154 7.79 0.51 -9.02
N ALA A 155 7.76 -0.21 -10.15
CA ALA A 155 8.86 -0.29 -11.11
C ALA A 155 8.79 0.73 -12.27
N ILE A 156 8.10 1.87 -12.09
CA ILE A 156 7.88 2.89 -13.15
C ILE A 156 9.18 3.39 -13.82
N HIS A 157 10.31 3.37 -13.12
CA HIS A 157 11.61 3.82 -13.61
C HIS A 157 12.37 2.75 -14.41
N VAL A 158 11.94 1.49 -14.37
CA VAL A 158 12.65 0.38 -15.01
C VAL A 158 12.19 0.26 -16.47
N PRO A 159 13.05 0.52 -17.46
CA PRO A 159 12.68 0.35 -18.86
C PRO A 159 12.54 -1.14 -19.20
N ARG A 160 11.66 -1.48 -20.14
CA ARG A 160 11.40 -2.87 -20.57
C ARG A 160 12.68 -3.61 -20.95
N GLU A 161 13.64 -2.95 -21.60
CA GLU A 161 14.91 -3.57 -21.98
C GLU A 161 15.68 -4.11 -20.76
N LYS A 162 15.58 -3.42 -19.61
CA LYS A 162 16.16 -3.89 -18.35
C LYS A 162 15.32 -4.94 -17.65
N VAL A 163 14.00 -4.93 -17.85
CA VAL A 163 13.12 -6.01 -17.36
C VAL A 163 13.46 -7.32 -18.06
N ALA A 164 13.57 -7.31 -19.40
CA ALA A 164 14.00 -8.46 -20.18
C ALA A 164 15.36 -9.04 -19.76
N GLU A 165 16.36 -8.18 -19.48
CA GLU A 165 17.66 -8.63 -18.95
C GLU A 165 17.51 -9.37 -17.63
N VAL A 166 16.77 -8.80 -16.67
CA VAL A 166 16.55 -9.39 -15.33
C VAL A 166 15.79 -10.70 -15.42
N PHE A 167 14.75 -10.77 -16.25
CA PHE A 167 13.98 -11.99 -16.45
C PHE A 167 14.81 -13.06 -17.17
N SER A 168 15.65 -12.67 -18.13
CA SER A 168 16.51 -13.64 -18.83
C SER A 168 17.49 -14.31 -17.88
N GLU A 169 18.07 -13.53 -16.97
CA GLU A 169 18.96 -14.04 -15.92
C GLU A 169 18.20 -14.93 -14.93
N PHE A 170 17.06 -14.47 -14.40
CA PHE A 170 16.32 -15.22 -13.40
C PHE A 170 15.76 -16.55 -13.92
N PHE A 171 15.14 -16.53 -15.11
CA PHE A 171 14.53 -17.72 -15.71
C PHE A 171 15.51 -18.58 -16.52
N GLN A 172 16.78 -18.16 -16.62
CA GLN A 172 17.83 -18.87 -17.35
C GLN A 172 17.44 -19.19 -18.81
N LYS A 173 16.73 -18.26 -19.47
CA LYS A 173 16.30 -18.34 -20.86
C LYS A 173 16.23 -16.95 -21.48
N GLU A 174 16.42 -16.83 -22.80
CA GLU A 174 16.28 -15.53 -23.48
C GLU A 174 14.83 -15.03 -23.38
N VAL A 175 14.67 -13.80 -22.89
CA VAL A 175 13.40 -13.05 -22.86
C VAL A 175 13.59 -11.79 -23.68
N LYS A 176 12.73 -11.57 -24.68
CA LYS A 176 12.81 -10.37 -25.51
C LYS A 176 12.22 -9.16 -24.76
N PRO A 177 12.67 -7.93 -25.07
CA PRO A 177 12.11 -6.69 -24.52
C PRO A 177 10.76 -6.35 -25.17
N ASP A 178 9.82 -7.26 -25.03
CA ASP A 178 8.43 -7.16 -25.42
C ASP A 178 7.53 -7.37 -24.20
N ILE A 179 6.64 -6.41 -23.95
CA ILE A 179 5.83 -6.38 -22.72
C ILE A 179 4.92 -7.62 -22.62
N ALA A 180 4.39 -8.13 -23.74
CA ALA A 180 3.51 -9.29 -23.70
C ALA A 180 4.29 -10.57 -23.37
N GLU A 181 5.52 -10.70 -23.88
CA GLU A 181 6.43 -11.79 -23.56
C GLU A 181 6.86 -11.75 -22.08
N GLU A 182 7.28 -10.58 -21.59
CA GLU A 182 7.68 -10.31 -20.20
C GLU A 182 6.55 -10.61 -19.20
N VAL A 183 5.30 -10.20 -19.52
CA VAL A 183 4.14 -10.54 -18.69
C VAL A 183 3.81 -12.02 -18.77
N GLY A 184 3.95 -12.63 -19.95
CA GLY A 184 3.61 -14.03 -20.20
C GLY A 184 4.45 -15.00 -19.37
N ILE A 185 5.77 -14.78 -19.32
CA ILE A 185 6.71 -15.61 -18.57
C ILE A 185 6.48 -15.51 -17.05
N VAL A 186 6.27 -14.30 -16.53
CA VAL A 186 5.96 -14.10 -15.10
C VAL A 186 4.64 -14.77 -14.74
N ARG A 187 3.63 -14.66 -15.62
CA ARG A 187 2.33 -15.31 -15.41
C ARG A 187 2.45 -16.83 -15.31
N GLU A 188 3.28 -17.47 -16.13
CA GLU A 188 3.52 -18.92 -16.07
C GLU A 188 4.14 -19.32 -14.73
N PHE A 189 5.22 -18.64 -14.33
CA PHE A 189 5.89 -18.86 -13.05
C PHE A 189 4.96 -18.62 -11.84
N MET A 190 4.25 -17.48 -11.83
CA MET A 190 3.37 -17.13 -10.72
C MET A 190 2.20 -18.08 -10.58
N ARG A 191 1.66 -18.61 -11.68
CA ARG A 191 0.61 -19.63 -11.62
C ARG A 191 1.04 -20.85 -10.84
N GLU A 192 2.24 -21.37 -11.08
CA GLU A 192 2.79 -22.47 -10.30
C GLU A 192 2.89 -22.09 -8.81
N LYS A 193 3.45 -20.91 -8.51
CA LYS A 193 3.61 -20.43 -7.13
C LYS A 193 2.28 -20.25 -6.39
N TYR A 194 1.23 -19.72 -7.02
CA TYR A 194 -0.07 -19.57 -6.35
C TYR A 194 -0.68 -20.89 -5.87
N PHE A 195 -0.54 -21.96 -6.67
CA PHE A 195 -1.12 -23.27 -6.35
C PHE A 195 -0.23 -24.14 -5.46
N THR A 196 1.05 -23.80 -5.32
CA THR A 196 2.01 -24.51 -4.46
C THR A 196 2.27 -23.79 -3.14
N ALA A 197 1.89 -22.52 -3.03
CA ALA A 197 2.09 -21.73 -1.82
C ALA A 197 1.27 -22.26 -0.63
N ASP A 198 1.92 -22.30 0.53
CA ASP A 198 1.29 -22.60 1.81
C ASP A 198 0.44 -21.43 2.30
N VAL A 199 0.95 -20.20 2.12
CA VAL A 199 0.37 -18.97 2.67
C VAL A 199 0.24 -17.89 1.60
N GLY A 200 -0.94 -17.30 1.55
CA GLY A 200 -1.24 -16.09 0.83
C GLY A 200 -1.24 -14.88 1.75
N ILE A 201 -0.47 -13.85 1.42
CA ILE A 201 -0.46 -12.58 2.16
C ILE A 201 -1.11 -11.49 1.32
N SER A 202 -1.97 -10.68 1.94
CA SER A 202 -2.52 -9.48 1.30
C SER A 202 -2.62 -8.30 2.25
N GLY A 203 -2.73 -7.11 1.66
CA GLY A 203 -3.30 -5.94 2.33
C GLY A 203 -4.80 -5.83 2.11
N SER A 204 -5.37 -4.70 2.54
CA SER A 204 -6.71 -4.25 2.16
C SER A 204 -6.71 -2.74 1.90
N ASN A 205 -7.62 -2.27 1.04
CA ASN A 205 -7.82 -0.85 0.80
C ASN A 205 -8.68 -0.21 1.90
N VAL A 206 -9.69 -0.94 2.40
CA VAL A 206 -10.62 -0.48 3.44
C VAL A 206 -11.32 -1.67 4.11
N VAL A 207 -11.62 -1.53 5.41
CA VAL A 207 -12.26 -2.57 6.24
C VAL A 207 -13.57 -2.04 6.81
N ALA A 208 -14.65 -2.79 6.66
CA ALA A 208 -15.92 -2.51 7.32
C ALA A 208 -15.96 -3.15 8.71
N ALA A 209 -16.12 -2.33 9.75
CA ALA A 209 -16.12 -2.80 11.13
C ALA A 209 -17.34 -3.68 11.45
N ASP A 210 -18.52 -3.32 10.96
CA ASP A 210 -19.79 -4.00 11.22
C ASP A 210 -19.88 -5.44 10.70
N THR A 211 -19.14 -5.75 9.64
CA THR A 211 -19.22 -7.00 8.88
C THR A 211 -17.91 -7.74 8.82
N GLY A 212 -16.79 -7.10 9.19
CA GLY A 212 -15.45 -7.68 9.04
C GLY A 212 -15.09 -7.89 7.58
N ALA A 213 -15.62 -7.04 6.68
CA ALA A 213 -15.40 -7.14 5.25
C ALA A 213 -14.17 -6.33 4.83
N PHE A 214 -13.19 -7.01 4.23
CA PHE A 214 -11.99 -6.42 3.66
C PHE A 214 -12.22 -6.22 2.16
N VAL A 215 -12.20 -4.96 1.72
CA VAL A 215 -12.34 -4.61 0.31
C VAL A 215 -10.95 -4.42 -0.28
N ILE A 216 -10.67 -5.17 -1.36
CA ILE A 216 -9.38 -5.17 -2.06
C ILE A 216 -9.63 -4.81 -3.51
N ILE A 217 -8.88 -3.83 -4.01
CA ILE A 217 -8.96 -3.31 -5.38
C ILE A 217 -7.70 -3.74 -6.13
N GLU A 218 -7.85 -4.42 -7.27
CA GLU A 218 -6.71 -4.87 -8.07
C GLU A 218 -7.06 -5.04 -9.57
N ASN A 219 -6.04 -5.17 -10.42
CA ASN A 219 -6.20 -5.23 -11.87
C ASN A 219 -5.44 -6.39 -12.56
N GLU A 220 -4.67 -7.18 -11.83
CA GLU A 220 -3.78 -8.22 -12.40
C GLU A 220 -4.32 -9.65 -12.17
N GLY A 221 -5.33 -9.82 -11.33
CA GLY A 221 -5.85 -11.10 -10.82
C GLY A 221 -4.94 -11.76 -9.77
N ASN A 222 -3.77 -11.19 -9.53
CA ASN A 222 -2.71 -11.72 -8.67
C ASN A 222 -3.13 -11.77 -7.20
N VAL A 223 -3.76 -10.72 -6.67
CA VAL A 223 -4.20 -10.68 -5.27
C VAL A 223 -5.38 -11.63 -5.06
N ARG A 224 -6.30 -11.71 -6.02
CA ARG A 224 -7.37 -12.72 -5.98
C ARG A 224 -6.80 -14.14 -5.89
N LEU A 225 -5.79 -14.47 -6.70
CA LEU A 225 -5.13 -15.78 -6.63
C LEU A 225 -4.37 -15.97 -5.30
N SER A 226 -3.65 -14.95 -4.85
CA SER A 226 -2.91 -14.98 -3.57
C SER A 226 -3.83 -15.18 -2.37
N THR A 227 -5.06 -14.66 -2.42
CA THR A 227 -6.02 -14.75 -1.30
C THR A 227 -6.98 -15.93 -1.42
N SER A 228 -7.07 -16.57 -2.59
CA SER A 228 -8.05 -17.63 -2.85
C SER A 228 -7.44 -19.01 -3.09
N ALA A 229 -6.17 -19.13 -3.48
CA ALA A 229 -5.54 -20.42 -3.78
C ALA A 229 -4.83 -21.07 -2.58
N PRO A 230 -4.03 -20.33 -1.77
CA PRO A 230 -3.31 -20.92 -0.64
C PRO A 230 -4.25 -21.42 0.48
N ALA A 231 -3.76 -22.39 1.26
CA ALA A 231 -4.53 -22.97 2.37
C ALA A 231 -4.74 -21.98 3.53
N ILE A 232 -3.82 -21.03 3.70
CA ILE A 232 -3.85 -19.99 4.72
C ILE A 232 -3.88 -18.62 4.03
N HIS A 233 -4.80 -17.75 4.43
CA HIS A 233 -4.77 -16.33 4.06
C HIS A 233 -4.47 -15.48 5.29
N LEU A 234 -3.34 -14.77 5.26
CA LEU A 234 -2.91 -13.82 6.28
C LEU A 234 -3.02 -12.39 5.73
N LEU A 235 -3.85 -11.58 6.36
CA LEU A 235 -4.12 -10.20 5.94
C LEU A 235 -3.50 -9.22 6.94
N PHE A 236 -2.70 -8.28 6.45
CA PHE A 236 -2.21 -7.15 7.24
C PHE A 236 -2.98 -5.88 6.88
N VAL A 237 -3.46 -5.15 7.87
CA VAL A 237 -4.16 -3.90 7.64
C VAL A 237 -3.88 -2.88 8.72
N GLY A 238 -3.67 -1.63 8.32
CA GLY A 238 -3.53 -0.53 9.27
C GLY A 238 -4.89 -0.12 9.84
N ILE A 239 -4.91 0.25 11.12
CA ILE A 239 -6.13 0.65 11.82
C ILE A 239 -6.78 1.93 11.27
N GLU A 240 -6.07 2.72 10.46
CA GLU A 240 -6.61 3.89 9.78
C GLU A 240 -7.61 3.53 8.67
N LYS A 241 -7.60 2.28 8.20
CA LYS A 241 -8.44 1.82 7.08
C LYS A 241 -9.80 1.29 7.49
N ILE A 242 -10.09 1.25 8.79
CA ILE A 242 -11.37 0.79 9.31
C ILE A 242 -12.40 1.89 9.15
N VAL A 243 -13.60 1.53 8.69
CA VAL A 243 -14.77 2.41 8.59
C VAL A 243 -16.01 1.71 9.14
N PRO A 244 -17.08 2.44 9.51
CA PRO A 244 -18.18 1.87 10.28
C PRO A 244 -18.91 0.73 9.57
N THR A 245 -19.38 0.97 8.35
CA THR A 245 -20.27 0.02 7.65
C THR A 245 -19.71 -0.53 6.36
N PHE A 246 -20.27 -1.64 5.90
CA PHE A 246 -19.96 -2.19 4.57
C PHE A 246 -20.24 -1.20 3.43
N GLN A 247 -21.32 -0.44 3.51
CA GLN A 247 -21.66 0.60 2.53
C GLN A 247 -20.62 1.72 2.54
N ASP A 248 -20.14 2.14 3.71
CA ASP A 248 -19.07 3.12 3.83
C ASP A 248 -17.77 2.60 3.21
N ALA A 249 -17.43 1.34 3.45
CA ALA A 249 -16.26 0.71 2.84
C ALA A 249 -16.35 0.69 1.31
N MET A 250 -17.53 0.41 0.73
CA MET A 250 -17.72 0.46 -0.72
C MET A 250 -17.59 1.88 -1.28
N LYS A 251 -18.08 2.91 -0.58
CA LYS A 251 -17.89 4.31 -0.99
C LYS A 251 -16.42 4.70 -0.97
N VAL A 252 -15.70 4.35 0.11
CA VAL A 252 -14.26 4.59 0.26
C VAL A 252 -13.49 3.89 -0.86
N ALA A 253 -13.81 2.62 -1.13
CA ALA A 253 -13.20 1.87 -2.22
C ALA A 253 -13.47 2.56 -3.57
N GLU A 254 -14.70 3.01 -3.80
CA GLU A 254 -15.06 3.70 -5.04
C GLU A 254 -14.24 4.96 -5.26
N VAL A 255 -14.23 5.86 -4.29
CA VAL A 255 -13.42 7.07 -4.38
C VAL A 255 -11.94 6.72 -4.56
N THR A 256 -11.45 5.67 -3.90
CA THR A 256 -10.06 5.23 -4.02
C THR A 256 -9.69 4.92 -5.48
N TRP A 257 -10.44 4.05 -6.17
CA TRP A 257 -10.07 3.68 -7.55
C TRP A 257 -10.25 4.84 -8.53
N ARG A 258 -11.30 5.67 -8.37
CA ARG A 258 -11.54 6.84 -9.23
C ARG A 258 -10.39 7.83 -9.19
N TYR A 259 -9.79 8.04 -8.02
CA TYR A 259 -8.63 8.92 -7.85
C TYR A 259 -7.28 8.24 -8.14
N ALA A 260 -7.26 6.91 -8.23
CA ALA A 260 -6.06 6.10 -8.47
C ALA A 260 -5.86 5.71 -9.95
N GLN A 261 -6.31 6.53 -10.91
CA GLN A 261 -6.21 6.30 -12.37
C GLN A 261 -7.10 5.19 -12.95
N TYR A 262 -8.03 4.63 -12.19
CA TYR A 262 -8.92 3.60 -12.72
C TYR A 262 -10.36 4.11 -12.73
N PRO A 263 -10.96 4.33 -13.91
CA PRO A 263 -12.40 4.60 -13.98
C PRO A 263 -13.15 3.47 -13.30
N ILE A 264 -12.83 2.22 -13.59
CA ILE A 264 -13.33 1.05 -12.87
C ILE A 264 -12.20 0.02 -12.79
N PRO A 265 -11.97 -0.63 -11.64
CA PRO A 265 -10.98 -1.69 -11.53
C PRO A 265 -11.46 -2.96 -12.24
N ALA A 266 -10.52 -3.81 -12.66
CA ALA A 266 -10.86 -5.11 -13.23
C ALA A 266 -11.43 -6.06 -12.16
N TYR A 267 -10.92 -5.95 -10.92
CA TYR A 267 -11.36 -6.79 -9.80
C TYR A 267 -11.57 -5.99 -8.52
N VAL A 268 -12.69 -6.28 -7.86
CA VAL A 268 -12.93 -5.92 -6.46
C VAL A 268 -13.22 -7.22 -5.72
N SER A 269 -12.39 -7.54 -4.73
CA SER A 269 -12.56 -8.71 -3.87
C SER A 269 -13.06 -8.26 -2.50
N ILE A 270 -14.11 -8.91 -2.02
CA ILE A 270 -14.66 -8.70 -0.67
C ILE A 270 -14.43 -10.00 0.09
N ILE A 271 -13.56 -9.95 1.10
CA ILE A 271 -13.17 -11.10 1.89
C ILE A 271 -13.68 -10.88 3.31
N THR A 272 -14.35 -11.88 3.89
CA THR A 272 -14.89 -11.81 5.26
C THR A 272 -14.40 -12.94 6.15
N GLY A 273 -13.84 -14.01 5.56
CA GLY A 273 -13.47 -15.22 6.29
C GLY A 273 -12.91 -16.30 5.37
N PRO A 274 -12.71 -17.53 5.88
CA PRO A 274 -12.28 -18.67 5.09
C PRO A 274 -13.26 -19.00 3.95
N SER A 275 -12.77 -19.71 2.94
CA SER A 275 -13.62 -20.22 1.84
C SER A 275 -14.73 -21.11 2.41
N LYS A 276 -15.96 -21.03 1.91
CA LYS A 276 -17.07 -21.86 2.39
C LYS A 276 -18.09 -22.19 1.30
N THR A 277 -18.77 -23.33 1.44
CA THR A 277 -19.94 -23.74 0.65
C THR A 277 -21.09 -24.15 1.56
N GLY A 278 -22.32 -24.07 1.06
CA GLY A 278 -23.52 -24.55 1.74
C GLY A 278 -24.44 -25.35 0.81
N ASP A 279 -23.92 -25.86 -0.31
CA ASP A 279 -24.76 -26.48 -1.35
C ASP A 279 -25.37 -27.81 -0.91
N ILE A 280 -24.71 -28.53 -0.01
CA ILE A 280 -25.17 -29.80 0.54
C ILE A 280 -25.97 -29.52 1.81
N GLU A 281 -27.28 -29.76 1.74
CA GLU A 281 -28.21 -29.68 2.88
C GLU A 281 -28.23 -28.32 3.61
N LYS A 282 -27.67 -27.26 3.01
CA LYS A 282 -27.45 -25.94 3.65
C LYS A 282 -26.50 -25.98 4.85
N VAL A 283 -25.69 -27.04 4.97
CA VAL A 283 -24.66 -27.15 6.00
C VAL A 283 -23.42 -26.40 5.53
N THR A 284 -23.09 -25.31 6.24
CA THR A 284 -21.90 -24.52 5.90
C THR A 284 -20.63 -25.31 6.21
N THR A 285 -19.83 -25.56 5.18
CA THR A 285 -18.54 -26.24 5.28
C THR A 285 -17.44 -25.29 4.84
N TYR A 286 -16.39 -25.14 5.64
CA TYR A 286 -15.25 -24.25 5.38
C TYR A 286 -14.10 -24.98 4.68
N GLY A 287 -13.27 -24.23 3.96
CA GLY A 287 -12.17 -24.76 3.17
C GLY A 287 -12.59 -25.40 1.85
N ALA A 288 -13.63 -24.88 1.20
CA ALA A 288 -14.21 -25.48 -0.02
C ALA A 288 -13.25 -25.43 -1.23
N HIS A 289 -12.87 -24.22 -1.66
CA HIS A 289 -11.96 -24.02 -2.80
C HIS A 289 -10.72 -23.20 -2.45
N GLY A 290 -10.80 -22.37 -1.42
CA GLY A 290 -9.72 -21.49 -1.00
C GLY A 290 -9.32 -21.68 0.46
N PRO A 291 -8.86 -20.61 1.13
CA PRO A 291 -8.26 -20.74 2.45
C PRO A 291 -9.16 -21.47 3.43
N LYS A 292 -8.56 -22.43 4.14
CA LYS A 292 -9.15 -23.11 5.30
C LYS A 292 -9.03 -22.26 6.54
N GLU A 293 -7.98 -21.46 6.61
CA GLU A 293 -7.68 -20.59 7.73
C GLU A 293 -7.53 -19.14 7.26
N PHE A 294 -8.11 -18.22 8.02
CA PHE A 294 -8.10 -16.79 7.74
C PHE A 294 -7.63 -16.03 8.98
N TYR A 295 -6.55 -15.29 8.81
CA TYR A 295 -5.88 -14.53 9.86
C TYR A 295 -5.82 -13.06 9.48
N VAL A 296 -6.11 -12.18 10.43
CA VAL A 296 -6.03 -10.72 10.23
C VAL A 296 -5.17 -10.11 11.32
N VAL A 297 -4.18 -9.33 10.92
CA VAL A 297 -3.35 -8.51 11.82
C VAL A 297 -3.66 -7.05 11.57
N PHE A 298 -4.34 -6.43 12.54
CA PHE A 298 -4.54 -4.99 12.61
C PHE A 298 -3.29 -4.34 13.20
N VAL A 299 -2.71 -3.39 12.48
CA VAL A 299 -1.43 -2.77 12.85
C VAL A 299 -1.64 -1.29 13.17
N ASP A 300 -1.20 -0.88 14.36
CA ASP A 300 -1.10 0.53 14.74
C ASP A 300 0.20 1.15 14.20
N ASN A 301 1.34 0.79 14.80
CA ASN A 301 2.66 1.26 14.38
C ASN A 301 2.72 2.79 14.19
N GLY A 302 2.22 3.55 15.17
CA GLY A 302 2.25 5.03 15.16
C GLY A 302 1.01 5.71 14.55
N ARG A 303 0.05 4.94 14.01
CA ARG A 303 -1.19 5.48 13.42
C ARG A 303 -2.09 6.15 14.44
N SER A 304 -2.24 5.58 15.63
CA SER A 304 -3.02 6.17 16.70
C SER A 304 -2.37 7.45 17.24
N ALA A 305 -1.03 7.50 17.34
CA ALA A 305 -0.32 8.73 17.71
C ALA A 305 -0.57 9.85 16.68
N MET A 306 -0.35 9.55 15.38
CA MET A 306 -0.62 10.50 14.30
C MET A 306 -2.08 10.98 14.27
N SER A 307 -3.02 10.08 14.55
CA SER A 307 -4.46 10.37 14.52
C SER A 307 -4.96 11.15 15.74
N ALA A 308 -4.23 11.10 16.86
CA ALA A 308 -4.55 11.85 18.06
C ALA A 308 -4.11 13.32 17.97
N GLU A 309 -3.17 13.64 17.07
CA GLU A 309 -2.67 15.00 16.89
C GLU A 309 -3.54 15.78 15.90
N GLU A 310 -4.10 16.91 16.35
CA GLU A 310 -4.97 17.77 15.53
C GLU A 310 -4.32 18.20 14.21
N ASP A 311 -3.02 18.51 14.24
CA ASP A 311 -2.27 18.93 13.06
C ASP A 311 -2.12 17.80 12.03
N PHE A 312 -2.05 16.53 12.48
CA PHE A 312 -1.68 15.39 11.64
C PHE A 312 -2.79 14.38 11.36
N LYS A 313 -3.90 14.40 12.11
CA LYS A 313 -4.96 13.39 11.99
C LYS A 313 -5.55 13.24 10.59
N GLN A 314 -5.54 14.32 9.80
CA GLN A 314 -5.98 14.29 8.40
C GLN A 314 -5.14 13.34 7.51
N ALA A 315 -3.91 13.01 7.89
CA ALA A 315 -3.09 12.03 7.17
C ALA A 315 -3.75 10.64 7.15
N SER A 316 -4.53 10.29 8.18
CA SER A 316 -5.30 9.04 8.28
C SER A 316 -6.48 8.96 7.29
N HIS A 317 -6.86 10.09 6.66
CA HIS A 317 -7.87 10.09 5.60
C HIS A 317 -7.32 9.61 4.26
N CYS A 318 -6.00 9.53 4.10
CA CYS A 318 -5.35 9.24 2.82
C CYS A 318 -5.76 7.88 2.24
N LEU A 319 -6.29 7.90 1.02
CA LEU A 319 -6.74 6.72 0.27
C LEU A 319 -5.61 5.95 -0.43
N ARG A 320 -4.36 6.41 -0.32
CA ARG A 320 -3.20 5.81 -1.00
C ARG A 320 -3.31 5.75 -2.53
N CYS A 321 -4.01 6.72 -3.13
CA CYS A 321 -4.24 6.76 -4.59
C CYS A 321 -3.06 7.28 -5.43
N GLY A 322 -1.98 7.77 -4.81
CA GLY A 322 -0.81 8.30 -5.53
C GLY A 322 -1.00 9.62 -6.27
N GLY A 323 -2.23 10.15 -6.37
CA GLY A 323 -2.52 11.35 -7.18
C GLY A 323 -1.72 12.60 -6.79
N CYS A 324 -1.46 12.78 -5.49
CA CYS A 324 -0.63 13.89 -5.00
C CYS A 324 0.84 13.81 -5.45
N MET A 325 1.35 12.61 -5.73
CA MET A 325 2.73 12.40 -6.18
C MET A 325 2.88 12.89 -7.62
N TYR A 326 1.92 12.56 -8.49
CA TYR A 326 1.93 13.04 -9.88
C TYR A 326 1.81 14.56 -10.00
N GLU A 327 1.15 15.25 -9.07
CA GLU A 327 1.07 16.71 -9.06
C GLU A 327 2.24 17.40 -8.33
N CYS A 328 3.08 16.64 -7.63
CA CYS A 328 4.19 17.18 -6.87
C CYS A 328 5.37 17.53 -7.80
N PRO A 329 5.79 18.80 -7.91
CA PRO A 329 6.89 19.20 -8.80
C PRO A 329 8.24 18.58 -8.41
N VAL A 330 8.46 18.29 -7.13
CA VAL A 330 9.68 17.62 -6.65
C VAL A 330 9.67 16.17 -7.11
N PHE A 331 8.58 15.45 -6.85
CA PHE A 331 8.42 14.05 -7.28
C PHE A 331 8.53 13.91 -8.81
N GLN A 332 8.07 14.88 -9.59
CA GLN A 332 8.19 14.84 -11.05
C GLN A 332 9.64 14.81 -11.56
N VAL A 333 10.59 15.31 -10.76
CA VAL A 333 12.01 15.34 -11.13
C VAL A 333 12.85 14.36 -10.32
N THR A 334 12.37 13.87 -9.19
CA THR A 334 13.13 12.94 -8.32
C THR A 334 12.49 11.55 -8.20
N ALA A 335 11.27 11.34 -8.72
CA ALA A 335 10.47 10.13 -8.50
C ALA A 335 10.43 9.72 -7.02
N GLY A 336 10.44 8.42 -6.75
CA GLY A 336 10.45 7.85 -5.39
C GLY A 336 11.72 8.11 -4.59
N HIS A 337 12.72 8.83 -5.12
CA HIS A 337 13.82 9.32 -4.28
C HIS A 337 13.40 10.45 -3.34
N PHE A 338 12.23 11.06 -3.57
CA PHE A 338 11.59 11.89 -2.55
C PHE A 338 10.74 11.01 -1.62
N GLY A 339 11.40 10.32 -0.71
CA GLY A 339 10.76 9.39 0.25
C GLY A 339 11.66 8.20 0.58
N GLU A 340 11.26 7.42 1.57
CA GLU A 340 11.84 6.10 1.85
C GLU A 340 10.77 5.02 1.62
N THR A 341 10.07 4.62 2.68
CA THR A 341 8.96 3.66 2.60
C THR A 341 7.75 4.34 1.97
N TYR A 342 7.40 5.53 2.46
CA TYR A 342 6.33 6.33 1.89
C TYR A 342 6.89 7.50 1.08
N LEU A 343 6.21 7.81 -0.02
CA LEU A 343 6.75 8.69 -1.05
C LEU A 343 6.01 10.03 -1.13
N GLY A 344 6.75 11.09 -1.45
CA GLY A 344 6.26 12.46 -1.60
C GLY A 344 5.87 13.11 -0.26
N GLY A 345 5.28 14.30 -0.33
CA GLY A 345 5.01 15.10 0.88
C GLY A 345 4.07 14.43 1.89
N ILE A 346 3.02 13.72 1.44
CA ILE A 346 2.18 12.95 2.36
C ILE A 346 2.96 11.76 2.92
N GLY A 347 3.84 11.15 2.13
CA GLY A 347 4.66 10.05 2.56
C GLY A 347 5.64 10.44 3.65
N THR A 348 6.26 11.62 3.55
CA THR A 348 7.09 12.18 4.62
C THR A 348 6.34 12.29 5.95
N ILE A 349 5.04 12.66 5.94
CA ILE A 349 4.25 12.66 7.19
C ILE A 349 4.13 11.23 7.73
N TRP A 350 3.79 10.27 6.87
CA TRP A 350 3.67 8.87 7.28
C TRP A 350 4.98 8.31 7.83
N ASP A 351 6.10 8.49 7.12
CA ASP A 351 7.41 8.00 7.53
C ASP A 351 7.82 8.55 8.90
N VAL A 352 7.48 9.80 9.23
CA VAL A 352 7.74 10.37 10.57
C VAL A 352 7.06 9.57 11.67
N PHE A 353 5.81 9.15 11.48
CA PHE A 353 5.04 8.47 12.52
C PHE A 353 5.23 6.95 12.54
N VAL A 354 5.41 6.30 11.38
CA VAL A 354 5.34 4.84 11.29
C VAL A 354 6.67 4.14 11.00
N ALA A 355 7.73 4.89 10.67
CA ALA A 355 9.00 4.28 10.26
C ALA A 355 10.23 4.97 10.85
N GLY A 356 10.45 6.24 10.52
CA GLY A 356 11.74 6.91 10.66
C GLY A 356 11.87 7.87 11.83
N GLY A 357 10.77 8.44 12.31
CA GLY A 357 10.83 9.54 13.28
C GLY A 357 11.28 10.86 12.64
N ILE A 358 11.00 11.96 13.33
CA ILE A 358 11.19 13.31 12.77
C ILE A 358 12.64 13.64 12.38
N ASP A 359 13.61 13.16 13.16
CA ASP A 359 15.04 13.41 12.93
C ASP A 359 15.55 12.73 11.66
N LYS A 360 15.14 11.46 11.45
CA LYS A 360 15.56 10.69 10.27
C LYS A 360 14.98 11.31 9.00
N GLU A 361 13.72 11.73 9.07
CA GLU A 361 12.98 12.25 7.92
C GLU A 361 13.23 13.74 7.67
N ALA A 362 14.08 14.41 8.45
CA ALA A 362 14.40 15.83 8.30
C ALA A 362 14.78 16.23 6.86
N PRO A 363 15.64 15.51 6.12
CA PRO A 363 15.95 15.86 4.73
C PRO A 363 14.71 15.87 3.81
N GLN A 364 13.80 14.91 4.00
CA GLN A 364 12.55 14.84 3.23
C GLN A 364 11.58 15.97 3.59
N ILE A 365 11.45 16.28 4.89
CA ILE A 365 10.60 17.37 5.40
C ILE A 365 10.98 18.70 4.71
N TYR A 366 12.27 18.94 4.50
CA TYR A 366 12.77 20.15 3.81
C TYR A 366 12.71 20.11 2.28
N SER A 367 12.41 18.95 1.68
CA SER A 367 12.28 18.81 0.23
C SER A 367 10.94 19.34 -0.31
N CYS A 368 9.87 19.22 0.48
CA CYS A 368 8.55 19.67 0.06
C CYS A 368 8.50 21.20 -0.18
N LEU A 369 8.04 21.63 -1.35
CA LEU A 369 7.91 23.07 -1.65
C LEU A 369 6.71 23.75 -0.99
N ARG A 370 5.85 22.98 -0.30
CA ARG A 370 4.59 23.46 0.31
C ARG A 370 3.68 24.23 -0.68
N CYS A 371 3.68 23.83 -1.96
CA CYS A 371 3.04 24.57 -3.05
C CYS A 371 1.50 24.41 -3.17
N GLY A 372 0.85 23.55 -2.38
CA GLY A 372 -0.61 23.40 -2.38
C GLY A 372 -1.23 22.51 -3.46
N ARG A 373 -0.51 22.18 -4.55
CA ARG A 373 -1.06 21.35 -5.65
C ARG A 373 -1.61 19.99 -5.22
N CYS A 374 -0.99 19.36 -4.23
CA CYS A 374 -1.47 18.10 -3.68
C CYS A 374 -2.83 18.24 -2.98
N VAL A 375 -3.14 19.41 -2.41
CA VAL A 375 -4.41 19.70 -1.73
C VAL A 375 -5.52 19.86 -2.75
N GLU A 376 -5.28 20.66 -3.80
CA GLU A 376 -6.24 20.89 -4.89
C GLU A 376 -6.67 19.58 -5.57
N ARG A 377 -5.74 18.63 -5.67
CA ARG A 377 -6.00 17.35 -6.32
C ARG A 377 -6.56 16.27 -5.40
N CYS A 378 -6.35 16.37 -4.10
CA CYS A 378 -6.73 15.31 -3.17
C CYS A 378 -8.26 15.27 -3.00
N GLY A 379 -8.89 14.13 -3.33
CA GLY A 379 -10.33 13.94 -3.06
C GLY A 379 -10.70 14.06 -1.58
N MET A 380 -9.74 13.84 -0.68
CA MET A 380 -9.91 13.98 0.78
C MET A 380 -9.51 15.37 1.30
N GLN A 381 -9.02 16.28 0.43
CA GLN A 381 -8.56 17.63 0.76
C GLN A 381 -7.53 17.67 1.92
N ILE A 382 -6.57 16.75 1.91
CA ILE A 382 -5.52 16.68 2.94
C ILE A 382 -4.51 17.81 2.73
N ASP A 383 -4.35 18.67 3.73
CA ASP A 383 -3.41 19.79 3.75
C ASP A 383 -1.99 19.36 4.14
N VAL A 384 -1.34 18.66 3.20
CA VAL A 384 0.06 18.25 3.33
C VAL A 384 1.01 19.45 3.57
N PRO A 385 0.89 20.60 2.88
CA PRO A 385 1.71 21.77 3.15
C PRO A 385 1.63 22.29 4.59
N ALA A 386 0.47 22.29 5.22
CA ALA A 386 0.32 22.67 6.62
C ALA A 386 1.08 21.71 7.55
N MET A 387 0.84 20.39 7.41
CA MET A 387 1.52 19.35 8.20
C MET A 387 3.04 19.39 8.07
N ILE A 388 3.56 19.58 6.84
CA ILE A 388 5.01 19.74 6.63
C ILE A 388 5.53 21.01 7.30
N GLY A 389 4.75 22.09 7.28
CA GLY A 389 5.08 23.33 7.99
C GLY A 389 5.25 23.09 9.48
N GLU A 390 4.33 22.31 10.07
CA GLU A 390 4.38 21.96 11.48
C GLU A 390 5.58 21.07 11.82
N LEU A 391 5.91 20.06 11.01
CA LEU A 391 7.13 19.27 11.20
C LEU A 391 8.40 20.13 11.14
N ARG A 392 8.46 21.13 10.26
CA ARG A 392 9.57 22.09 10.23
C ARG A 392 9.63 22.94 11.51
N ASN A 393 8.49 23.37 12.04
CA ASN A 393 8.43 24.09 13.31
C ASN A 393 8.97 23.23 14.46
N ARG A 394 8.59 21.96 14.55
CA ARG A 394 9.10 21.03 15.57
C ARG A 394 10.61 20.83 15.49
N LEU A 395 11.14 20.57 14.28
CA LEU A 395 12.58 20.42 14.04
C LEU A 395 13.39 21.66 14.43
N THR A 396 12.84 22.86 14.22
CA THR A 396 13.54 24.12 14.50
C THR A 396 13.38 24.59 15.95
N SER A 397 12.27 24.27 16.59
CA SER A 397 12.00 24.63 17.99
C SER A 397 12.61 23.66 19.00
N GLY A 398 13.04 22.47 18.55
CA GLY A 398 13.59 21.43 19.42
C GLY A 398 12.53 20.72 20.27
N GLN A 399 11.25 20.83 19.91
CA GLN A 399 10.21 19.95 20.46
C GLN A 399 10.44 18.54 19.92
N VAL A 400 11.16 17.73 20.69
CA VAL A 400 11.32 16.30 20.44
C VAL A 400 9.97 15.65 20.65
N MET A 401 9.51 14.85 19.68
CA MET A 401 8.38 13.95 19.87
C MET A 401 8.90 12.80 20.75
N ASP A 402 8.54 12.81 22.03
CA ASP A 402 8.83 11.70 22.97
C ASP A 402 7.97 10.47 22.65
#